data_AF-A0A9N6YYB9-F1
#
_entry.id   AF-A0A9N6YYB9-F1
#
_cell.length_a   1.000
_cell.length_b   1.000
_cell.length_c   1.000
_cell.angle_alpha   90.00
_cell.angle_beta   90.00
_cell.angle_gamma   90.00
#
_symmetry.space_group_name_H-M   'P 1'
#
loop_
_entity.id
_entity.type
_entity.pdbx_description
1 polymer ?
#
loop_
_entity_poly.entity_id
_entity_poly.type
_entity_poly.pdbx_seq_one_letter_code
_entity_poly.pdbx_strand_id
1 'polypeptide(L)'
;MGVSVSASTAIIVAGLFFAFTTFYPVAANGLDRVSDAQHGVNERALERQNTEFAVTNATYDTTSDILTVNATNEGSVGLVADDATLVVGNEYVDVSGPNATTTVDGDADTALWLGDEQLTVEVAQNDTATTIEEGTRIVLVVESGVRDAATVTEVSP
;
A
#
# COMPACT_ATOMS: atom_id res chain seq x y z
N MET A 1 37.49 61.03 16.77
CA MET A 1 36.14 60.48 16.49
C MET A 1 36.23 59.46 15.36
N GLY A 2 36.58 58.19 15.65
CA GLY A 2 36.79 57.17 14.60
C GLY A 2 36.57 55.71 15.00
N VAL A 3 36.39 55.43 16.30
CA VAL A 3 36.26 54.04 16.82
C VAL A 3 34.80 53.56 16.90
N SER A 4 33.83 54.48 16.99
CA SER A 4 32.42 54.13 17.25
C SER A 4 31.68 53.50 16.06
N VAL A 5 32.01 53.90 14.82
CA VAL A 5 31.34 53.36 13.62
C VAL A 5 31.96 52.02 13.22
N SER A 6 33.30 51.89 13.28
CA SER A 6 34.01 50.66 12.93
C SER A 6 33.71 49.50 13.89
N ALA A 7 33.62 49.76 15.21
CA ALA A 7 33.25 48.72 16.18
C ALA A 7 31.79 48.26 16.02
N SER A 8 30.87 49.18 15.72
CA SER A 8 29.46 48.85 15.48
C SER A 8 29.29 48.01 14.21
N THR A 9 30.00 48.34 13.13
CA THR A 9 30.02 47.54 11.90
C THR A 9 30.56 46.14 12.16
N ALA A 10 31.63 45.99 12.95
CA ALA A 10 32.21 44.68 13.28
C ALA A 10 31.22 43.78 14.04
N ILE A 11 30.46 44.34 14.99
CA ILE A 11 29.45 43.60 15.75
C ILE A 11 28.29 43.15 14.85
N ILE A 12 27.81 44.03 13.96
CA ILE A 12 26.74 43.70 13.01
C ILE A 12 27.18 42.58 12.07
N VAL A 13 28.40 42.67 11.53
CA VAL A 13 28.96 41.64 10.64
C VAL A 13 29.13 40.32 11.38
N ALA A 14 29.64 40.32 12.60
CA ALA A 14 29.78 39.10 13.41
C ALA A 14 28.42 38.45 13.70
N GLY A 15 27.41 39.23 14.10
CA GLY A 15 26.05 38.75 14.32
C GLY A 15 25.42 38.16 13.05
N LEU A 16 25.67 38.77 11.89
CA LEU A 16 25.21 38.26 10.60
C LEU A 16 25.87 36.91 10.25
N PHE A 17 27.16 36.75 10.53
CA PHE A 17 27.83 35.46 10.35
C PHE A 17 27.22 34.37 11.23
N PHE A 18 26.98 34.65 12.52
CA PHE A 18 26.31 33.68 13.41
C PHE A 18 24.88 33.36 12.97
N ALA A 19 24.15 34.36 12.45
CA ALA A 19 22.82 34.15 11.91
C ALA A 19 22.85 33.24 10.68
N PHE A 20 23.77 33.47 9.73
CA PHE A 20 23.87 32.63 8.54
C PHE A 20 24.38 31.21 8.84
N THR A 21 25.33 31.04 9.75
CA THR A 21 25.85 29.69 10.10
C THR A 21 24.81 28.82 10.77
N THR A 22 23.87 29.41 11.51
CA THR A 22 22.79 28.68 12.18
C THR A 22 21.55 28.53 11.29
N PHE A 23 21.25 29.52 10.44
CA PHE A 23 20.10 29.48 9.54
C PHE A 23 20.31 28.56 8.34
N TYR A 24 21.50 28.56 7.73
CA TYR A 24 21.75 27.82 6.49
C TYR A 24 21.50 26.31 6.63
N PRO A 25 21.96 25.61 7.69
CA PRO A 25 21.66 24.19 7.85
C PRO A 25 20.16 23.92 7.97
N VAL A 26 19.41 24.77 8.68
CA VAL A 26 17.95 24.60 8.83
C VAL A 26 17.24 24.78 7.48
N ALA A 27 17.64 25.81 6.72
CA ALA A 27 17.09 26.05 5.39
C ALA A 27 17.43 24.92 4.40
N ALA A 28 18.69 24.45 4.38
CA ALA A 28 19.12 23.36 3.52
C ALA A 28 18.40 22.05 3.85
N ASN A 29 18.42 21.61 5.12
CA ASN A 29 17.72 20.40 5.55
C ASN A 29 16.20 20.49 5.29
N GLY A 30 15.62 21.69 5.45
CA GLY A 30 14.21 21.95 5.14
C GLY A 30 13.88 21.76 3.67
N LEU A 31 14.72 22.29 2.78
CA LEU A 31 14.57 22.14 1.32
C LEU A 31 14.78 20.70 0.88
N ASP A 32 15.81 20.02 1.41
CA ASP A 32 16.09 18.61 1.11
C ASP A 32 14.89 17.73 1.50
N ARG A 33 14.34 17.92 2.71
CA ARG A 33 13.17 17.17 3.18
C ARG A 33 11.94 17.34 2.27
N VAL A 34 11.73 18.55 1.75
CA VAL A 34 10.62 18.83 0.83
C VAL A 34 10.89 18.24 -0.55
N SER A 35 12.14 18.26 -1.01
CA SER A 35 12.55 17.61 -2.26
C SER A 35 12.35 16.10 -2.19
N ASP A 36 12.83 15.45 -1.14
CA ASP A 36 12.69 14.01 -0.92
C ASP A 36 11.21 13.60 -0.80
N ALA A 37 10.41 14.40 -0.10
CA ALA A 37 8.97 14.17 -0.01
C ALA A 37 8.29 14.26 -1.39
N GLN A 38 8.65 15.24 -2.22
CA GLN A 38 8.14 15.37 -3.58
C GLN A 38 8.58 14.20 -4.47
N HIS A 39 9.85 13.80 -4.40
CA HIS A 39 10.35 12.62 -5.10
C HIS A 39 9.56 11.36 -4.71
N GLY A 40 9.38 11.11 -3.41
CA GLY A 40 8.62 9.96 -2.93
C GLY A 40 7.14 9.97 -3.33
N VAL A 41 6.51 11.15 -3.43
CA VAL A 41 5.12 11.26 -3.93
C VAL A 41 5.06 10.90 -5.42
N ASN A 42 6.03 11.35 -6.22
CA ASN A 42 6.09 11.05 -7.64
C ASN A 42 6.36 9.56 -7.90
N GLU A 43 7.27 8.94 -7.15
CA GLU A 43 7.55 7.50 -7.25
C GLU A 43 6.31 6.67 -6.92
N ARG A 44 5.63 6.93 -5.79
CA ARG A 44 4.38 6.24 -5.43
C ARG A 44 3.25 6.49 -6.44
N ALA A 45 3.26 7.62 -7.14
CA ALA A 45 2.27 7.89 -8.18
C ALA A 45 2.53 7.07 -9.44
N LEU A 46 3.81 6.89 -9.81
CA LEU A 46 4.20 6.04 -10.92
C LEU A 46 3.95 4.57 -10.61
N GLU A 47 4.27 4.13 -9.40
CA GLU A 47 3.97 2.77 -8.92
C GLU A 47 2.48 2.47 -9.02
N ARG A 48 1.61 3.31 -8.45
CA ARG A 48 0.15 3.18 -8.56
C ARG A 48 -0.36 3.21 -10.00
N GLN A 49 0.34 3.86 -10.92
CA GLN A 49 -0.04 3.88 -12.34
C GLN A 49 0.36 2.60 -13.07
N ASN A 50 1.44 1.94 -12.64
CA ASN A 50 1.94 0.71 -13.23
C ASN A 50 1.41 -0.56 -12.52
N THR A 51 0.82 -0.42 -11.33
CA THR A 51 0.03 -1.45 -10.67
C THR A 51 -1.39 -1.47 -11.23
N GLU A 52 -1.78 -2.62 -11.77
CA GLU A 52 -3.14 -2.90 -12.21
C GLU A 52 -3.45 -4.35 -11.83
N PHE A 53 -4.63 -4.59 -11.27
CA PHE A 53 -5.10 -5.95 -11.01
C PHE A 53 -6.61 -5.98 -11.06
N ALA A 54 -7.16 -7.14 -11.39
CA ALA A 54 -8.58 -7.38 -11.45
C ALA A 54 -8.96 -8.60 -10.62
N VAL A 55 -10.03 -8.51 -9.86
CA VAL A 55 -10.65 -9.65 -9.20
C VAL A 55 -11.48 -10.41 -10.23
N THR A 56 -10.91 -11.49 -10.75
CA THR A 56 -11.50 -12.33 -11.80
C THR A 56 -12.72 -13.09 -11.30
N ASN A 57 -12.70 -13.59 -10.06
CA ASN A 57 -13.81 -14.34 -9.49
C ASN A 57 -13.85 -14.25 -7.96
N ALA A 58 -15.06 -14.31 -7.40
CA ALA A 58 -15.29 -14.47 -5.96
C ALA A 58 -16.46 -15.44 -5.79
N THR A 59 -16.14 -16.70 -5.49
CA THR A 59 -17.14 -17.78 -5.37
C THR A 59 -17.16 -18.34 -3.97
N TYR A 60 -18.35 -18.44 -3.39
CA TYR A 60 -18.57 -19.13 -2.13
C TYR A 60 -19.17 -20.50 -2.37
N ASP A 61 -18.48 -21.54 -1.91
CA ASP A 61 -18.97 -22.92 -1.97
C ASP A 61 -19.73 -23.24 -0.68
N THR A 62 -21.05 -23.32 -0.82
CA THR A 62 -22.00 -23.67 0.26
C THR A 62 -21.85 -25.09 0.82
N THR A 63 -21.06 -25.96 0.18
CA THR A 63 -20.80 -27.33 0.63
C THR A 63 -19.54 -27.43 1.49
N SER A 64 -18.48 -26.71 1.09
CA SER A 64 -17.21 -26.68 1.81
C SER A 64 -17.12 -25.53 2.82
N ASP A 65 -18.05 -24.56 2.75
CA ASP A 65 -18.06 -23.32 3.52
C ASP A 65 -16.80 -22.45 3.29
N ILE A 66 -16.28 -22.48 2.05
CA ILE A 66 -15.06 -21.77 1.64
C ILE A 66 -15.40 -20.71 0.59
N LEU A 67 -14.93 -19.49 0.82
CA LEU A 67 -14.87 -18.41 -0.16
C LEU A 67 -13.53 -18.45 -0.89
N THR A 68 -13.57 -18.62 -2.21
CA THR A 68 -12.39 -18.53 -3.08
C THR A 68 -12.44 -17.21 -3.86
N VAL A 69 -11.44 -16.36 -3.65
CA VAL A 69 -11.25 -15.11 -4.38
C VAL A 69 -10.03 -15.24 -5.28
N ASN A 70 -10.23 -15.06 -6.58
CA ASN A 70 -9.18 -15.10 -7.59
C ASN A 70 -8.96 -13.70 -8.14
N ALA A 71 -7.72 -13.22 -8.11
CA ALA A 71 -7.31 -11.95 -8.69
C ALA A 71 -6.13 -12.15 -9.63
N THR A 72 -6.10 -11.43 -10.76
CA THR A 72 -5.01 -11.48 -11.75
C THR A 72 -4.29 -10.15 -11.81
N ASN A 73 -2.95 -10.17 -11.79
CA ASN A 73 -2.13 -8.96 -11.90
C ASN A 73 -2.03 -8.61 -13.37
N GLU A 74 -2.75 -7.59 -13.79
CA GLU A 74 -2.75 -7.09 -15.17
C GLU A 74 -1.69 -5.99 -15.37
N GLY A 75 -1.00 -5.62 -14.29
CA GLY A 75 0.03 -4.60 -14.25
C GLY A 75 1.42 -5.12 -14.62
N SER A 76 2.38 -4.19 -14.59
CA SER A 76 3.79 -4.48 -14.89
C SER A 76 4.67 -4.55 -13.64
N VAL A 77 4.09 -4.29 -12.46
CA VAL A 77 4.76 -4.30 -11.17
C VAL A 77 4.44 -5.61 -10.47
N GLY A 78 5.46 -6.29 -9.96
CA GLY A 78 5.27 -7.44 -9.07
C GLY A 78 4.73 -6.98 -7.72
N LEU A 79 3.69 -7.64 -7.23
CA LEU A 79 3.01 -7.35 -5.99
C LEU A 79 3.34 -8.42 -4.95
N VAL A 80 3.17 -8.09 -3.67
CA VAL A 80 3.31 -9.07 -2.59
C VAL A 80 1.93 -9.47 -2.10
N ALA A 81 1.61 -10.76 -2.20
CA ALA A 81 0.33 -11.34 -1.78
C ALA A 81 0.07 -11.12 -0.28
N ASP A 82 1.10 -11.28 0.56
CA ASP A 82 1.01 -11.14 2.02
C ASP A 82 0.68 -9.70 2.47
N ASP A 83 1.10 -8.70 1.68
CA ASP A 83 0.81 -7.28 1.96
C ASP A 83 -0.55 -6.84 1.40
N ALA A 84 -1.27 -7.74 0.70
CA ALA A 84 -2.62 -7.48 0.28
C ALA A 84 -3.57 -7.51 1.50
N THR A 85 -4.69 -6.83 1.37
CA THR A 85 -5.73 -6.76 2.38
C THR A 85 -7.05 -7.14 1.72
N LEU A 86 -7.71 -8.15 2.28
CA LEU A 86 -9.04 -8.57 1.85
C LEU A 86 -10.07 -8.04 2.85
N VAL A 87 -11.16 -7.47 2.32
CA VAL A 87 -12.32 -7.07 3.09
C VAL A 87 -13.53 -7.84 2.57
N VAL A 88 -14.14 -8.67 3.42
CA VAL A 88 -15.30 -9.50 3.09
C VAL A 88 -16.50 -9.01 3.88
N GLY A 89 -17.55 -8.51 3.21
CA GLY A 89 -18.79 -8.09 3.86
C GLY A 89 -18.57 -7.14 5.06
N ASN A 90 -17.66 -6.17 4.87
CA ASN A 90 -17.28 -5.16 5.86
C ASN A 90 -16.41 -5.65 7.03
N GLU A 91 -15.89 -6.87 6.97
CA GLU A 91 -14.91 -7.45 7.90
C GLU A 91 -13.52 -7.52 7.24
N TYR A 92 -12.48 -7.22 8.03
CA TYR A 92 -11.09 -7.33 7.58
C TYR A 92 -10.62 -8.77 7.73
N VAL A 93 -10.09 -9.33 6.66
CA VAL A 93 -9.44 -10.64 6.65
C VAL A 93 -7.97 -10.43 6.33
N ASP A 94 -7.12 -10.84 7.27
CA ASP A 94 -5.67 -10.87 7.07
C ASP A 94 -5.32 -12.04 6.15
N VAL A 95 -4.85 -11.72 4.94
CA VAL A 95 -4.51 -12.73 3.93
C VAL A 95 -3.23 -13.50 4.29
N SER A 96 -2.35 -12.90 5.09
CA SER A 96 -1.11 -13.54 5.60
C SER A 96 -1.35 -14.32 6.91
N GLY A 97 -2.55 -14.20 7.46
CA GLY A 97 -2.91 -14.73 8.77
C GLY A 97 -3.41 -16.18 8.74
N PRO A 98 -3.73 -16.76 9.91
CA PRO A 98 -4.23 -18.13 10.02
C PRO A 98 -5.66 -18.32 9.48
N ASN A 99 -6.35 -17.21 9.17
CA ASN A 99 -7.76 -17.18 8.78
C ASN A 99 -7.94 -17.17 7.25
N ALA A 100 -6.85 -17.17 6.50
CA ALA A 100 -6.85 -17.19 5.05
C ALA A 100 -5.71 -18.09 4.54
N THR A 101 -5.93 -18.73 3.40
CA THR A 101 -4.87 -19.44 2.66
C THR A 101 -4.65 -18.72 1.35
N THR A 102 -3.40 -18.36 1.06
CA THR A 102 -3.01 -17.64 -0.15
C THR A 102 -2.09 -18.51 -1.01
N THR A 103 -2.34 -18.52 -2.31
CA THR A 103 -1.42 -19.12 -3.29
C THR A 103 -1.27 -18.19 -4.48
N VAL A 104 -0.05 -18.12 -5.03
CA VAL A 104 0.23 -17.41 -6.27
C VAL A 104 0.50 -18.44 -7.36
N ASP A 105 -0.30 -18.42 -8.41
CA ASP A 105 -0.27 -19.40 -9.51
C ASP A 105 -0.30 -20.86 -9.00
N GLY A 106 -1.00 -21.09 -7.88
CA GLY A 106 -1.11 -22.40 -7.23
C GLY A 106 0.07 -22.80 -6.33
N ASP A 107 1.07 -21.93 -6.15
CA ASP A 107 2.20 -22.13 -5.24
C ASP A 107 1.97 -21.34 -3.94
N ALA A 108 2.00 -22.06 -2.80
CA ALA A 108 1.81 -21.51 -1.46
C ALA A 108 3.12 -21.04 -0.80
N ASP A 109 4.28 -21.39 -1.38
CA ASP A 109 5.59 -21.01 -0.85
C ASP A 109 6.07 -19.66 -1.40
N THR A 110 5.35 -19.09 -2.39
CA THR A 110 5.62 -17.76 -2.94
C THR A 110 4.55 -16.77 -2.55
N ALA A 111 5.02 -15.61 -2.06
CA ALA A 111 4.20 -14.43 -1.87
C ALA A 111 4.37 -13.41 -3.01
N LEU A 112 5.29 -13.65 -3.95
CA LEU A 112 5.53 -12.73 -5.06
C LEU A 112 4.55 -13.02 -6.20
N TRP A 113 3.75 -12.01 -6.54
CA TRP A 113 2.70 -12.02 -7.55
C TRP A 113 3.09 -11.13 -8.73
N LEU A 114 3.69 -11.72 -9.76
CA LEU A 114 4.15 -11.04 -10.97
C LEU A 114 3.00 -10.75 -11.94
N GLY A 115 3.29 -9.98 -12.99
CA GLY A 115 2.33 -9.71 -14.05
C GLY A 115 1.86 -11.01 -14.74
N ASP A 116 0.60 -11.04 -15.10
CA ASP A 116 -0.16 -12.18 -15.65
C ASP A 116 -0.34 -13.39 -14.71
N GLU A 117 0.19 -13.35 -13.49
CA GLU A 117 -0.04 -14.40 -12.48
C GLU A 117 -1.38 -14.19 -11.76
N GLN A 118 -1.88 -15.26 -11.13
CA GLN A 118 -3.13 -15.25 -10.37
C GLN A 118 -2.88 -15.46 -8.88
N LEU A 119 -3.38 -14.54 -8.06
CA LEU A 119 -3.52 -14.71 -6.62
C LEU A 119 -4.85 -15.40 -6.32
N THR A 120 -4.79 -16.50 -5.58
CA THR A 120 -5.96 -17.19 -5.02
C THR A 120 -5.95 -17.01 -3.52
N VAL A 121 -7.04 -16.49 -2.96
CA VAL A 121 -7.26 -16.35 -1.51
C VAL A 121 -8.47 -17.17 -1.12
N GLU A 122 -8.28 -18.10 -0.19
CA GLU A 122 -9.33 -18.94 0.37
C GLU A 122 -9.61 -18.55 1.82
N VAL A 123 -10.87 -18.31 2.15
CA VAL A 123 -11.32 -17.91 3.49
C VAL A 123 -12.49 -18.79 3.89
N ALA A 124 -12.42 -19.43 5.05
CA ALA A 124 -13.51 -20.25 5.55
C ALA A 124 -14.55 -19.38 6.29
N GLN A 125 -15.83 -19.76 6.21
CA GLN A 125 -16.92 -19.06 6.89
C GLN A 125 -16.73 -18.98 8.40
N ASN A 126 -16.14 -20.00 9.03
CA ASN A 126 -15.90 -20.00 10.48
C ASN A 126 -14.79 -19.03 10.92
N ASP A 127 -13.98 -18.54 9.98
CA ASP A 127 -12.89 -17.60 10.24
C ASP A 127 -13.31 -16.14 10.02
N THR A 128 -14.58 -15.92 9.65
CA THR A 128 -15.22 -14.61 9.52
C THR A 128 -16.43 -14.52 10.45
N ALA A 129 -16.64 -13.36 11.07
CA ALA A 129 -17.84 -13.04 11.82
C ALA A 129 -19.02 -12.67 10.91
N THR A 130 -18.74 -12.17 9.70
CA THR A 130 -19.73 -11.88 8.66
C THR A 130 -20.20 -13.17 8.00
N THR A 131 -21.50 -13.28 7.74
CA THR A 131 -22.04 -14.35 6.91
C THR A 131 -21.69 -14.08 5.45
N ILE A 132 -21.01 -15.02 4.83
CA ILE A 132 -20.65 -15.03 3.42
C ILE A 132 -21.80 -15.72 2.67
N GLU A 133 -22.52 -14.94 1.89
CA GLU A 133 -23.64 -15.38 1.06
C GLU A 133 -23.61 -14.70 -0.31
N GLU A 134 -24.45 -15.15 -1.24
CA GLU A 134 -24.62 -14.52 -2.55
C GLU A 134 -24.91 -13.01 -2.36
N GLY A 135 -24.16 -12.16 -3.07
CA GLY A 135 -24.30 -10.71 -2.93
C GLY A 135 -23.34 -10.07 -1.92
N THR A 136 -22.58 -10.86 -1.16
CA THR A 136 -21.54 -10.33 -0.25
C THR A 136 -20.50 -9.56 -1.05
N ARG A 137 -20.20 -8.32 -0.62
CA ARG A 137 -19.18 -7.50 -1.30
C ARG A 137 -17.79 -7.84 -0.78
N ILE A 138 -16.87 -8.10 -1.70
CA ILE A 138 -15.45 -8.26 -1.39
C ILE A 138 -14.63 -7.12 -1.99
N VAL A 139 -13.59 -6.71 -1.28
CA VAL A 139 -12.62 -5.71 -1.74
C VAL A 139 -11.23 -6.24 -1.46
N LEU A 140 -10.43 -6.35 -2.51
CA LEU A 140 -9.01 -6.62 -2.38
C LEU A 140 -8.26 -5.29 -2.54
N VAL A 141 -7.27 -5.06 -1.70
CA VAL A 141 -6.40 -3.87 -1.72
C VAL A 141 -4.96 -4.35 -1.70
N VAL A 142 -4.11 -3.82 -2.56
CA VAL A 142 -2.68 -4.17 -2.61
C VAL A 142 -1.82 -3.07 -1.99
N GLU A 143 -0.52 -3.32 -1.80
CA GLU A 143 0.43 -2.41 -1.11
C GLU A 143 0.41 -0.97 -1.66
N SER A 144 0.26 -0.81 -2.97
CA SER A 144 0.26 0.50 -3.64
C SER A 144 -1.03 1.29 -3.37
N GLY A 145 -2.03 0.68 -2.75
CA GLY A 145 -3.34 1.25 -2.44
C GLY A 145 -4.34 1.17 -3.61
N VAL A 146 -3.96 0.52 -4.72
CA VAL A 146 -4.91 0.12 -5.76
C VAL A 146 -5.86 -0.92 -5.18
N ARG A 147 -7.13 -0.85 -5.56
CA ARG A 147 -8.16 -1.75 -5.07
C ARG A 147 -9.10 -2.14 -6.17
N ASP A 148 -9.61 -3.35 -6.06
CA ASP A 148 -10.71 -3.83 -6.89
C ASP A 148 -11.74 -4.56 -6.02
N ALA A 149 -12.98 -4.59 -6.49
CA ALA A 149 -14.10 -5.12 -5.73
C ALA A 149 -15.00 -5.99 -6.60
N ALA A 150 -15.37 -7.14 -6.05
CA ALA A 150 -16.32 -8.06 -6.66
C ALA A 150 -17.47 -8.35 -5.71
N THR A 151 -18.48 -9.04 -6.24
CA THR A 151 -19.59 -9.56 -5.46
C THR A 151 -19.52 -11.07 -5.48
N VAL A 152 -19.72 -11.69 -4.31
CA VAL A 152 -19.68 -13.14 -4.15
C VAL A 152 -20.85 -13.77 -4.90
N THR A 153 -20.52 -14.81 -5.67
CA THR A 153 -21.50 -15.72 -6.28
C THR A 153 -21.47 -17.04 -5.52
N GLU A 154 -22.65 -17.58 -5.20
CA GLU A 154 -22.74 -18.90 -4.61
C GLU A 154 -22.62 -19.98 -5.67
N VAL A 155 -21.88 -21.03 -5.34
CA VAL A 155 -21.86 -22.27 -6.10
C VAL A 155 -22.38 -23.41 -5.23
N SER A 156 -23.28 -24.19 -5.83
CA SER A 156 -23.79 -25.46 -5.30
C SER A 156 -23.67 -26.50 -6.42
N PRO A 157 -23.40 -27.77 -6.11
CA PRO A 157 -23.36 -28.84 -7.12
C PRO A 157 -24.69 -29.07 -7.84
#